data_AF-A0A1M2W4C0-F1
#
_entry.id   AF-A0A1M2W4C0-F1
#
_cell.length_a   1.000
_cell.length_b   1.000
_cell.length_c   1.000
_cell.angle_alpha   90.00
_cell.angle_beta   90.00
_cell.angle_gamma   90.00
#
_symmetry.space_group_name_H-M   'P 1'
#
loop_
_entity.id
_entity.type
_entity.pdbx_description
1 polymer ?
#
loop_
_entity_poly.entity_id
_entity_poly.type
_entity_poly.pdbx_seq_one_letter_code
_entity_poly.pdbx_strand_id
1 'polypeptide(L)'
;MARDRLAALRAQQGGGAANTNSDSYPMQSNLDYRSRARAANPYAQQDDNPSYESAGKDMSSTTNLTAPVGADGMAAFYNEIASIQDDIRTFNDNVARISDTHSRSLNATDDVATQRVNQQLEDLVADTSALSNVLRRRIKSLQKQGGSGRDGEIRKQQTGLVKQKFMEAIQNYQTVEQQYRQKYKQRLERQYKIVKPEASPEEVKAVVDDDQGGQIFSQALMSSNRYGEARTAYREVQERHADIKKIEKTLTELAQLFNDMSILVEQQDEQITVINDTVKEVEKDVETGLNYTSKAVDSARSARKKRWICFILCIVILIIIAIVVAVVVLQNKK
;
A
#
# COMPACT_ATOMS: atom_id res chain seq x y z
N MET A 1 -0.56 -50.87 26.49
CA MET A 1 -1.59 -51.30 25.52
C MET A 1 -2.57 -50.16 25.28
N ALA A 2 -2.22 -49.19 24.43
CA ALA A 2 -3.04 -48.01 24.13
C ALA A 2 -2.78 -47.53 22.69
N ARG A 3 -2.94 -48.44 21.73
CA ARG A 3 -2.83 -48.15 20.29
C ARG A 3 -4.01 -48.65 19.43
N ASP A 4 -5.02 -49.29 20.03
CA ASP A 4 -6.10 -49.97 19.29
C ASP A 4 -7.50 -49.42 19.61
N ARG A 5 -7.67 -48.10 19.61
CA ARG A 5 -9.02 -47.49 19.56
C ARG A 5 -9.19 -46.51 18.41
N LEU A 6 -8.22 -46.43 17.48
CA LEU A 6 -8.28 -45.60 16.29
C LEU A 6 -8.71 -46.38 15.02
N ALA A 7 -8.87 -47.71 15.11
CA ALA A 7 -9.22 -48.57 13.98
C ALA A 7 -10.67 -49.11 14.00
N ALA A 8 -11.40 -48.93 15.12
CA ALA A 8 -12.76 -49.45 15.28
C ALA A 8 -13.88 -48.46 14.86
N LEU A 9 -13.52 -47.30 14.32
CA LEU A 9 -14.48 -46.29 13.83
C LEU A 9 -14.46 -46.13 12.29
N ARG A 10 -13.81 -47.05 11.57
CA ARG A 10 -13.63 -46.99 10.12
C ARG A 10 -14.35 -48.08 9.33
N ALA A 11 -15.19 -48.89 9.97
CA ALA A 11 -15.83 -50.02 9.30
C ALA A 11 -17.25 -50.28 9.82
N GLN A 12 -18.18 -49.37 9.53
CA GLN A 12 -19.56 -49.76 9.24
C GLN A 12 -20.32 -48.60 8.57
N GLN A 13 -20.96 -48.91 7.44
CA GLN A 13 -21.83 -48.09 6.58
C GLN A 13 -21.07 -47.11 5.66
N GLY A 14 -20.84 -47.38 4.38
CA GLY A 14 -21.46 -48.39 3.51
C GLY A 14 -22.88 -47.98 3.09
N GLY A 15 -22.98 -47.09 2.11
CA GLY A 15 -24.18 -46.92 1.28
C GLY A 15 -24.89 -45.59 1.43
N GLY A 16 -25.11 -44.91 0.29
CA GLY A 16 -26.27 -44.05 0.11
C GLY A 16 -25.98 -42.56 -0.08
N ALA A 17 -26.21 -42.12 -1.33
CA ALA A 17 -26.70 -40.79 -1.71
C ALA A 17 -25.85 -39.55 -1.33
N ALA A 18 -25.07 -39.09 -2.30
CA ALA A 18 -24.69 -37.69 -2.39
C ALA A 18 -25.96 -36.83 -2.59
N ASN A 19 -26.20 -35.86 -1.70
CA ASN A 19 -27.13 -34.77 -1.92
C ASN A 19 -26.50 -33.44 -1.46
N THR A 20 -25.87 -32.76 -2.42
CA THR A 20 -25.59 -31.33 -2.37
C THR A 20 -26.86 -30.60 -2.80
N ASN A 21 -27.59 -30.00 -1.87
CA ASN A 21 -28.65 -29.06 -2.22
C ASN A 21 -28.04 -27.68 -2.50
N SER A 22 -27.56 -27.53 -3.72
CA SER A 22 -27.49 -26.26 -4.43
C SER A 22 -28.89 -26.00 -5.02
N ASP A 23 -29.58 -24.96 -4.53
CA ASP A 23 -30.83 -24.52 -5.16
C ASP A 23 -30.56 -23.83 -6.51
N SER A 24 -30.40 -24.67 -7.53
CA SER A 24 -31.10 -24.72 -8.83
C SER A 24 -32.04 -23.56 -9.20
N TYR A 25 -31.80 -22.80 -10.28
CA TYR A 25 -32.05 -23.04 -11.74
C TYR A 25 -33.28 -22.22 -12.24
N PRO A 26 -33.56 -22.01 -13.56
CA PRO A 26 -32.86 -22.44 -14.78
C PRO A 26 -32.67 -21.36 -15.90
N MET A 27 -31.81 -21.72 -16.88
CA MET A 27 -31.87 -21.63 -18.37
C MET A 27 -33.05 -20.83 -19.00
N GLN A 28 -33.00 -20.19 -20.18
CA GLN A 28 -32.43 -20.57 -21.48
C GLN A 28 -32.61 -19.40 -22.50
N SER A 29 -31.74 -19.35 -23.50
CA SER A 29 -31.77 -18.58 -24.76
C SER A 29 -33.13 -18.34 -25.45
N ASN A 30 -33.27 -17.19 -26.14
CA ASN A 30 -33.23 -17.04 -27.62
C ASN A 30 -34.06 -15.81 -28.10
N LEU A 31 -33.67 -15.28 -29.27
CA LEU A 31 -34.34 -14.32 -30.16
C LEU A 31 -34.31 -12.81 -29.87
N ASP A 32 -33.50 -12.14 -30.69
CA ASP A 32 -33.86 -10.94 -31.47
C ASP A 32 -35.37 -10.79 -31.70
N TYR A 33 -35.93 -9.61 -31.45
CA TYR A 33 -36.83 -8.88 -32.38
C TYR A 33 -37.28 -7.55 -31.74
N ARG A 34 -36.92 -6.47 -32.43
CA ARG A 34 -37.67 -5.22 -32.67
C ARG A 34 -38.58 -4.62 -31.58
N SER A 35 -38.36 -3.30 -31.45
CA SER A 35 -39.35 -2.23 -31.30
C SER A 35 -39.97 -1.98 -29.92
N ARG A 36 -39.68 -0.80 -29.34
CA ARG A 36 -40.70 0.24 -29.08
C ARG A 36 -40.10 1.56 -28.56
N ALA A 37 -40.36 2.60 -29.35
CA ALA A 37 -40.76 3.97 -28.98
C ALA A 37 -40.10 4.64 -27.77
N ARG A 38 -39.16 5.57 -28.05
CA ARG A 38 -38.87 6.71 -27.18
C ARG A 38 -40.04 7.68 -27.22
N ALA A 39 -40.63 7.94 -26.05
CA ALA A 39 -41.63 8.98 -25.85
C ALA A 39 -41.03 10.38 -26.04
N ALA A 40 -41.86 11.27 -26.60
CA ALA A 40 -41.54 12.63 -27.03
C ALA A 40 -41.42 13.63 -25.86
N ASN A 41 -40.54 14.62 -26.03
CA ASN A 41 -40.41 15.80 -25.16
C ASN A 41 -41.57 16.79 -25.43
N PRO A 42 -42.29 17.29 -24.40
CA PRO A 42 -43.52 18.06 -24.59
C PRO A 42 -43.35 19.60 -24.56
N TYR A 43 -42.22 20.15 -25.02
CA TYR A 43 -42.01 21.61 -25.07
C TYR A 43 -41.47 22.08 -26.43
N ALA A 44 -42.13 21.70 -27.51
CA ALA A 44 -41.93 22.33 -28.81
C ALA A 44 -43.20 23.14 -29.15
N GLN A 45 -43.12 24.46 -29.01
CA GLN A 45 -44.10 25.39 -29.56
C GLN A 45 -43.40 26.14 -30.69
N GLN A 46 -44.11 26.15 -31.82
CA GLN A 46 -43.66 26.40 -33.17
C GLN A 46 -44.29 27.75 -33.58
N ASP A 47 -43.47 28.71 -34.00
CA ASP A 47 -43.93 29.91 -34.71
C ASP A 47 -43.11 30.07 -35.99
N ASP A 48 -43.84 30.28 -37.09
CA ASP A 48 -43.42 30.20 -38.49
C ASP A 48 -42.99 31.56 -39.09
N ASN A 49 -41.91 31.50 -39.90
CA ASN A 49 -41.61 32.32 -41.11
C ASN A 49 -40.98 33.74 -40.98
N PRO A 50 -40.36 34.31 -42.05
CA PRO A 50 -39.00 34.00 -42.55
C PRO A 50 -38.07 35.24 -42.72
N SER A 51 -36.79 34.92 -42.99
CA SER A 51 -35.81 35.71 -43.79
C SER A 51 -35.40 37.11 -43.31
N TYR A 52 -34.18 37.21 -42.79
CA TYR A 52 -33.22 38.23 -43.22
C TYR A 52 -31.79 37.70 -43.10
N GLU A 53 -31.09 37.77 -44.22
CA GLU A 53 -29.68 37.50 -44.42
C GLU A 53 -28.90 38.72 -43.93
N SER A 54 -27.92 38.54 -43.03
CA SER A 54 -26.94 39.58 -42.76
C SER A 54 -25.58 38.98 -42.42
N ALA A 55 -24.63 39.28 -43.30
CA ALA A 55 -23.25 38.88 -43.26
C ALA A 55 -22.55 39.38 -41.99
N GLY A 56 -22.06 38.43 -41.19
CA GLY A 56 -21.23 38.68 -40.01
C GLY A 56 -19.80 38.21 -40.26
N LYS A 57 -18.92 39.18 -40.47
CA LYS A 57 -17.46 39.07 -40.62
C LYS A 57 -16.80 38.10 -39.64
N ASP A 58 -15.79 37.44 -40.17
CA ASP A 58 -14.77 36.68 -39.45
C ASP A 58 -14.26 37.39 -38.20
N MET A 59 -14.47 36.78 -37.04
CA MET A 59 -13.64 37.00 -35.87
C MET A 59 -13.40 35.65 -35.21
N SER A 60 -12.41 34.95 -35.76
CA SER A 60 -11.86 33.72 -35.20
C SER A 60 -11.19 34.01 -33.87
N SER A 61 -11.97 34.05 -32.79
CA SER A 61 -11.44 33.80 -31.44
C SER A 61 -11.34 32.29 -31.26
N THR A 62 -10.39 31.68 -31.96
CA THR A 62 -9.83 30.39 -31.54
C THR A 62 -9.08 30.67 -30.25
N THR A 63 -9.77 30.63 -29.12
CA THR A 63 -9.09 30.40 -27.85
C THR A 63 -8.51 29.00 -27.95
N ASN A 64 -7.27 28.92 -28.45
CA ASN A 64 -6.42 27.75 -28.31
C ASN A 64 -6.34 27.47 -26.82
N LEU A 65 -7.16 26.52 -26.34
CA LEU A 65 -6.88 25.78 -25.12
C LEU A 65 -5.66 24.91 -25.41
N THR A 66 -4.49 25.55 -25.42
CA THR A 66 -3.24 24.85 -25.21
C THR A 66 -3.35 24.26 -23.81
N ALA A 67 -3.51 22.93 -23.74
CA ALA A 67 -3.39 22.21 -22.48
C ALA A 67 -2.10 22.67 -21.78
N PRO A 68 -2.13 22.94 -20.46
CA PRO A 68 -0.94 23.42 -19.78
C PRO A 68 0.11 22.31 -19.88
N VAL A 69 1.23 22.63 -20.51
CA VAL A 69 2.42 21.77 -20.71
C VAL A 69 3.01 21.28 -19.37
N GLY A 70 2.46 21.69 -18.22
CA GLY A 70 2.83 21.23 -16.87
C GLY A 70 1.94 20.14 -16.24
N ALA A 71 0.74 19.84 -16.75
CA ALA A 71 -0.15 18.86 -16.12
C ALA A 71 0.39 17.41 -16.23
N ASP A 72 1.01 17.10 -17.37
CA ASP A 72 1.57 15.77 -17.65
C ASP A 72 2.83 15.50 -16.80
N GLY A 73 3.67 16.53 -16.62
CA GLY A 73 4.88 16.43 -15.81
C GLY A 73 4.62 16.21 -14.32
N MET A 74 3.53 16.76 -13.78
CA MET A 74 3.14 16.56 -12.38
C MET A 74 2.44 15.22 -12.15
N ALA A 75 1.61 14.78 -13.10
CA ALA A 75 1.03 13.43 -13.06
C ALA A 75 2.11 12.34 -13.06
N ALA A 76 3.11 12.46 -13.95
CA ALA A 76 4.25 11.54 -13.98
C ALA A 76 5.03 11.53 -12.65
N PHE A 77 5.20 12.70 -12.02
CA PHE A 77 5.85 12.79 -10.71
C PHE A 77 5.07 12.07 -9.61
N TYR A 78 3.76 12.26 -9.52
CA TYR A 78 2.95 11.57 -8.52
C TYR A 78 2.95 10.06 -8.73
N ASN A 79 2.93 9.59 -9.98
CA ASN A 79 3.05 8.17 -10.30
C ASN A 79 4.41 7.61 -9.85
N GLU A 80 5.50 8.35 -10.06
CA GLU A 80 6.83 7.96 -9.59
C GLU A 80 6.90 7.91 -8.06
N ILE A 81 6.32 8.89 -7.36
CA ILE A 81 6.23 8.88 -5.88
C ILE A 81 5.44 7.66 -5.39
N ALA A 82 4.29 7.36 -6.00
CA ALA A 82 3.46 6.22 -5.63
C ALA A 82 4.23 4.90 -5.83
N SER A 83 4.90 4.74 -6.97
CA SER A 83 5.72 3.56 -7.24
C SER A 83 6.90 3.43 -6.27
N ILE A 84 7.58 4.52 -5.90
CA ILE A 84 8.62 4.48 -4.86
C ILE A 84 8.05 4.06 -3.51
N GLN A 85 6.85 4.53 -3.16
CA GLN A 85 6.19 4.10 -1.91
C GLN A 85 5.86 2.61 -1.92
N ASP A 86 5.42 2.06 -3.05
CA ASP A 86 5.18 0.63 -3.21
C ASP A 86 6.47 -0.18 -3.09
N ASP A 87 7.55 0.26 -3.74
CA ASP A 87 8.88 -0.36 -3.61
C ASP A 87 9.37 -0.33 -2.15
N ILE A 88 9.12 0.75 -1.39
CA ILE A 88 9.45 0.82 0.04
C ILE A 88 8.63 -0.18 0.85
N ARG A 89 7.36 -0.41 0.51
CA ARG A 89 6.55 -1.46 1.16
C ARG A 89 7.12 -2.84 0.86
N THR A 90 7.43 -3.14 -0.40
CA THR A 90 8.08 -4.39 -0.80
C THR A 90 9.43 -4.59 -0.11
N PHE A 91 10.22 -3.52 0.04
CA PHE A 91 11.46 -3.57 0.81
C PHE A 91 11.21 -3.98 2.27
N ASN A 92 10.24 -3.38 2.95
CA ASN A 92 9.90 -3.75 4.32
C ASN A 92 9.36 -5.19 4.43
N ASP A 93 8.57 -5.64 3.45
CA ASP A 93 8.08 -7.02 3.39
C ASP A 93 9.25 -8.00 3.23
N ASN A 94 10.24 -7.68 2.39
CA ASN A 94 11.44 -8.48 2.26
C ASN A 94 12.23 -8.52 3.58
N VAL A 95 12.38 -7.39 4.28
CA VAL A 95 13.03 -7.34 5.61
C VAL A 95 12.31 -8.23 6.61
N ALA A 96 10.97 -8.25 6.62
CA ALA A 96 10.18 -9.14 7.46
C ALA A 96 10.42 -10.62 7.10
N ARG A 97 10.48 -10.95 5.80
CA ARG A 97 10.79 -12.31 5.33
C ARG A 97 12.23 -12.73 5.67
N ILE A 98 13.19 -11.82 5.57
CA ILE A 98 14.59 -12.04 5.99
C ILE A 98 14.63 -12.35 7.48
N SER A 99 13.92 -11.58 8.31
CA SER A 99 13.79 -11.85 9.74
C SER A 99 13.25 -13.25 10.04
N ASP A 100 12.15 -13.64 9.39
CA ASP A 100 11.58 -14.98 9.54
C ASP A 100 12.57 -16.08 9.06
N THR A 101 13.26 -15.85 7.95
CA THR A 101 14.22 -16.80 7.39
C THR A 101 15.45 -16.98 8.29
N HIS A 102 15.96 -15.91 8.90
CA HIS A 102 17.00 -16.01 9.93
C HIS A 102 16.53 -16.82 11.15
N SER A 103 15.30 -16.58 11.62
CA SER A 103 14.71 -17.35 12.72
C SER A 103 14.66 -18.84 12.38
N ARG A 104 14.25 -19.18 11.15
CA ARG A 104 14.23 -20.57 10.67
C ARG A 104 15.64 -21.16 10.56
N SER A 105 16.62 -20.40 10.05
CA SER A 105 18.03 -20.85 9.95
C SER A 105 18.62 -21.17 11.32
N LEU A 106 18.27 -20.42 12.37
CA LEU A 106 18.71 -20.68 13.74
C LEU A 106 18.07 -21.90 14.41
N ASN A 107 16.95 -22.39 13.86
CA ASN A 107 16.18 -23.49 14.43
C ASN A 107 16.18 -24.75 13.54
N ALA A 108 16.75 -24.68 12.35
CA ALA A 108 16.89 -25.81 11.45
C ALA A 108 17.90 -26.82 12.03
N THR A 109 17.50 -28.09 12.10
CA THR A 109 18.31 -29.19 12.65
C THR A 109 18.73 -30.21 11.61
N ASP A 110 18.26 -30.05 10.36
CA ASP A 110 18.53 -30.95 9.24
C ASP A 110 19.35 -30.22 8.18
N ASP A 111 20.43 -30.85 7.70
CA ASP A 111 21.40 -30.24 6.78
C ASP A 111 20.75 -29.79 5.46
N VAL A 112 19.81 -30.60 4.93
CA VAL A 112 19.11 -30.28 3.67
C VAL A 112 18.16 -29.11 3.86
N ALA A 113 17.44 -29.07 4.98
CA ALA A 113 16.59 -27.94 5.34
C ALA A 113 17.41 -26.66 5.55
N THR A 114 18.55 -26.73 6.24
CA THR A 114 19.45 -25.59 6.48
C THR A 114 19.97 -25.00 5.18
N GLN A 115 20.43 -25.85 4.24
CA GLN A 115 20.92 -25.38 2.95
C GLN A 115 19.83 -24.61 2.16
N ARG A 116 18.59 -25.13 2.14
CA ARG A 116 17.47 -24.46 1.46
C ARG A 116 17.13 -23.12 2.10
N VAL A 117 17.09 -23.05 3.43
CA VAL A 117 16.80 -21.81 4.16
C VAL A 117 17.91 -20.79 3.93
N ASN A 118 19.17 -21.20 3.93
CA ASN A 118 20.30 -20.32 3.68
C ASN A 118 20.31 -19.78 2.24
N GLN A 119 19.94 -20.61 1.26
CA GLN A 119 19.79 -20.15 -0.12
C GLN A 119 18.65 -19.13 -0.27
N GLN A 120 17.48 -19.41 0.34
CA GLN A 120 16.37 -18.46 0.37
C GLN A 120 16.74 -17.13 1.03
N LEU A 121 17.54 -17.18 2.10
CA LEU A 121 18.04 -15.98 2.76
C LEU A 121 18.95 -15.18 1.83
N GLU A 122 19.88 -15.84 1.14
CA GLU A 122 20.81 -15.19 0.21
C GLU A 122 20.08 -14.53 -0.97
N ASP A 123 19.08 -15.20 -1.54
CA ASP A 123 18.23 -14.65 -2.59
C ASP A 123 17.48 -13.40 -2.10
N LEU A 124 16.87 -13.47 -0.91
CA LEU A 124 16.15 -12.34 -0.32
C LEU A 124 17.06 -11.15 -0.04
N VAL A 125 18.27 -11.39 0.47
CA VAL A 125 19.26 -10.33 0.73
C VAL A 125 19.70 -9.69 -0.59
N ALA A 126 19.96 -10.49 -1.63
CA ALA A 126 20.34 -10.00 -2.95
C ALA A 126 19.22 -9.14 -3.59
N ASP A 127 17.98 -9.63 -3.58
CA ASP A 127 16.80 -8.92 -4.08
C ASP A 127 16.59 -7.60 -3.33
N THR A 128 16.72 -7.63 -2.00
CA THR A 128 16.56 -6.45 -1.14
C THR A 128 17.66 -5.42 -1.39
N SER A 129 18.91 -5.87 -1.57
CA SER A 129 20.04 -5.00 -1.91
C SER A 129 19.85 -4.35 -3.30
N ALA A 130 19.39 -5.12 -4.30
CA ALA A 130 19.07 -4.59 -5.63
C ALA A 130 17.95 -3.53 -5.56
N LEU A 131 16.86 -3.82 -4.85
CA LEU A 131 15.75 -2.88 -4.65
C LEU A 131 16.20 -1.60 -3.93
N SER A 132 17.05 -1.73 -2.91
CA SER A 132 17.60 -0.58 -2.18
C SER A 132 18.40 0.36 -3.10
N ASN A 133 19.16 -0.20 -4.05
CA ASN A 133 19.93 0.56 -5.02
C ASN A 133 19.02 1.24 -6.06
N VAL A 134 17.93 0.61 -6.46
CA VAL A 134 16.90 1.22 -7.32
C VAL A 134 16.25 2.40 -6.59
N LEU A 135 15.75 2.19 -5.37
CA LEU A 135 15.16 3.22 -4.52
C LEU A 135 16.10 4.41 -4.33
N ARG A 136 17.37 4.16 -3.97
CA ARG A 136 18.41 5.19 -3.85
C ARG A 136 18.53 6.03 -5.12
N ARG A 137 18.65 5.40 -6.29
CA ARG A 137 18.81 6.12 -7.57
C ARG A 137 17.57 6.93 -7.92
N ARG A 138 16.37 6.36 -7.76
CA ARG A 138 15.10 7.03 -8.05
C ARG A 138 14.88 8.25 -7.15
N ILE A 139 15.08 8.10 -5.84
CA ILE A 139 14.96 9.21 -4.89
C ILE A 139 16.00 10.31 -5.19
N LYS A 140 17.26 9.95 -5.46
CA LYS A 140 18.29 10.93 -5.88
C LYS A 140 17.93 11.63 -7.19
N SER A 141 17.27 10.95 -8.12
CA SER A 141 16.78 11.54 -9.37
C SER A 141 15.66 12.56 -9.12
N LEU A 142 14.68 12.23 -8.28
CA LEU A 142 13.61 13.16 -7.89
C LEU A 142 14.15 14.41 -7.22
N GLN A 143 15.18 14.28 -6.38
CA GLN A 143 15.84 15.43 -5.75
C GLN A 143 16.52 16.37 -6.78
N LYS A 144 17.06 15.81 -7.87
CA LYS A 144 17.69 16.60 -8.94
C LYS A 144 16.68 17.29 -9.85
N GLN A 145 15.49 16.71 -10.02
CA GLN A 145 14.41 17.26 -10.83
C GLN A 145 13.69 18.45 -10.17
N GLY A 146 14.33 19.13 -9.21
CA GLY A 146 13.79 20.30 -8.52
C GLY A 146 13.19 21.33 -9.48
N GLY A 147 12.15 22.01 -9.02
CA GLY A 147 11.44 23.05 -9.77
C GLY A 147 11.39 24.36 -9.01
N SER A 148 11.03 25.44 -9.71
CA SER A 148 10.76 26.75 -9.13
C SER A 148 9.25 26.98 -8.97
N GLY A 149 8.87 27.82 -8.00
CA GLY A 149 7.47 28.08 -7.68
C GLY A 149 6.77 26.93 -6.94
N ARG A 150 5.43 26.98 -6.89
CA ARG A 150 4.60 26.10 -6.08
C ARG A 150 4.76 24.61 -6.39
N ASP A 151 4.90 24.25 -7.66
CA ASP A 151 5.12 22.85 -8.07
C ASP A 151 6.49 22.33 -7.62
N GLY A 152 7.49 23.21 -7.57
CA GLY A 152 8.82 22.90 -7.03
C GLY A 152 8.79 22.60 -5.53
N GLU A 153 8.06 23.40 -4.76
CA GLU A 153 7.87 23.19 -3.32
C GLU A 153 7.15 21.86 -3.04
N ILE A 154 6.08 21.57 -3.77
CA ILE A 154 5.35 20.29 -3.64
C ILE A 154 6.28 19.12 -3.97
N ARG A 155 7.06 19.20 -5.05
CA ARG A 155 8.02 18.14 -5.42
C ARG A 155 9.08 17.93 -4.35
N LYS A 156 9.63 19.03 -3.79
CA LYS A 156 10.61 18.99 -2.70
C LYS A 156 10.03 18.30 -1.47
N GLN A 157 8.83 18.70 -1.04
CA GLN A 157 8.14 18.12 0.11
C GLN A 157 7.88 16.62 -0.09
N GLN A 158 7.24 16.22 -1.19
CA GLN A 158 6.91 14.82 -1.46
C GLN A 158 8.16 13.94 -1.58
N THR A 159 9.22 14.46 -2.21
CA THR A 159 10.52 13.77 -2.30
C THR A 159 11.15 13.60 -0.91
N GLY A 160 11.06 14.62 -0.05
CA GLY A 160 11.52 14.57 1.34
C GLY A 160 10.81 13.47 2.14
N LEU A 161 9.50 13.30 1.95
CA LEU A 161 8.73 12.26 2.65
C LEU A 161 9.11 10.85 2.25
N VAL A 162 9.20 10.56 0.94
CA VAL A 162 9.59 9.21 0.49
C VAL A 162 11.03 8.90 0.88
N LYS A 163 11.90 9.90 0.89
CA LYS A 163 13.26 9.77 1.41
C LYS A 163 13.26 9.41 2.89
N GLN A 164 12.50 10.13 3.73
CA GLN A 164 12.41 9.85 5.15
C GLN A 164 11.88 8.42 5.40
N LYS A 165 10.81 8.03 4.72
CA LYS A 165 10.26 6.65 4.81
C LYS A 165 11.28 5.59 4.41
N PHE A 166 12.10 5.86 3.38
CA PHE A 166 13.14 4.93 2.98
C PHE A 166 14.27 4.86 4.03
N MET A 167 14.67 5.98 4.64
CA MET A 167 15.64 5.99 5.74
C MET A 167 15.14 5.22 6.97
N GLU A 168 13.86 5.39 7.32
CA GLU A 168 13.20 4.60 8.38
C GLU A 168 13.23 3.10 8.06
N ALA A 169 12.95 2.72 6.81
CA ALA A 169 13.01 1.32 6.36
C ALA A 169 14.44 0.74 6.44
N ILE A 170 15.46 1.51 6.05
CA ILE A 170 16.87 1.11 6.17
C ILE A 170 17.23 0.89 7.65
N GLN A 171 16.83 1.80 8.54
CA GLN A 171 17.11 1.70 9.97
C GLN A 171 16.40 0.49 10.61
N ASN A 172 15.16 0.20 10.20
CA ASN A 172 14.46 -1.02 10.59
C ASN A 172 15.26 -2.27 10.15
N TYR A 173 15.74 -2.29 8.90
CA TYR A 173 16.53 -3.41 8.41
C TYR A 173 17.84 -3.58 9.20
N GLN A 174 18.57 -2.49 9.47
CA GLN A 174 19.77 -2.52 10.32
C GLN A 174 19.47 -3.09 11.70
N THR A 175 18.32 -2.74 12.29
CA THR A 175 17.91 -3.24 13.60
C THR A 175 17.67 -4.75 13.56
N VAL A 176 16.97 -5.26 12.54
CA VAL A 176 16.75 -6.70 12.33
C VAL A 176 18.08 -7.45 12.20
N GLU A 177 18.98 -6.97 11.35
CA GLU A 177 20.30 -7.57 11.13
C GLU A 177 21.15 -7.58 12.42
N GLN A 178 21.17 -6.47 13.17
CA GLN A 178 21.88 -6.40 14.47
C GLN A 178 21.33 -7.39 15.50
N GLN A 179 20.00 -7.53 15.58
CA GLN A 179 19.36 -8.50 16.47
C GLN A 179 19.77 -9.93 16.11
N TYR A 180 19.78 -10.27 14.82
CA TYR A 180 20.19 -11.60 14.40
C TYR A 180 21.68 -11.83 14.59
N ARG A 181 22.55 -10.85 14.28
CA ARG A 181 23.99 -10.93 14.62
C ARG A 181 24.20 -11.34 16.07
N GLN A 182 23.47 -10.70 17.01
CA GLN A 182 23.56 -11.04 18.42
C GLN A 182 23.07 -12.47 18.73
N LYS A 183 21.97 -12.92 18.13
CA LYS A 183 21.46 -14.29 18.29
C LYS A 183 22.44 -15.33 17.74
N TYR A 184 23.06 -15.08 16.59
CA TYR A 184 24.09 -15.93 16.01
C TYR A 184 25.32 -16.01 16.92
N LYS A 185 25.80 -14.88 17.45
CA LYS A 185 26.91 -14.84 18.42
C LYS A 185 26.59 -15.66 19.68
N GLN A 186 25.37 -15.56 20.22
CA GLN A 186 24.95 -16.36 21.37
C GLN A 186 24.89 -17.87 21.06
N ARG A 187 24.45 -18.26 19.87
CA ARG A 187 24.48 -19.68 19.44
C ARG A 187 25.92 -20.18 19.32
N LEU A 188 26.79 -19.40 18.70
CA LEU A 188 28.21 -19.68 18.54
C LEU A 188 28.90 -19.91 19.90
N GLU A 189 28.65 -19.02 20.87
CA GLU A 189 29.13 -19.16 22.24
C GLU A 189 28.66 -20.46 22.91
N ARG A 190 27.38 -20.82 22.76
CA ARG A 190 26.85 -22.07 23.34
C ARG A 190 27.52 -23.29 22.74
N GLN A 191 27.70 -23.32 21.41
CA GLN A 191 28.38 -24.44 20.74
C GLN A 191 29.87 -24.51 21.11
N TYR A 192 30.51 -23.36 21.28
CA TYR A 192 31.88 -23.29 21.78
C TYR A 192 32.02 -23.95 23.15
N LYS A 193 31.12 -23.63 24.09
CA LYS A 193 31.10 -24.17 25.44
C LYS A 193 30.80 -25.67 25.51
N ILE A 194 30.14 -26.26 24.51
CA ILE A 194 29.98 -27.72 24.43
C ILE A 194 31.33 -28.40 24.19
N VAL A 195 32.19 -27.81 23.36
CA VAL A 195 33.52 -28.34 23.01
C VAL A 195 34.57 -28.04 24.08
N LYS A 196 34.53 -26.83 24.65
CA LYS A 196 35.42 -26.37 25.73
C LYS A 196 34.59 -25.78 26.89
N PRO A 197 34.08 -26.61 27.82
CA PRO A 197 33.25 -26.14 28.94
C PRO A 197 33.96 -25.15 29.88
N GLU A 198 35.26 -25.32 30.06
CA GLU A 198 36.11 -24.51 30.93
C GLU A 198 36.62 -23.22 30.26
N ALA A 199 36.06 -22.83 29.11
CA ALA A 199 36.49 -21.63 28.40
C ALA A 199 36.16 -20.35 29.19
N SER A 200 37.14 -19.45 29.29
CA SER A 200 36.90 -18.14 29.92
C SER A 200 35.98 -17.26 29.04
N PRO A 201 35.27 -16.29 29.63
CA PRO A 201 34.45 -15.34 28.86
C PRO A 201 35.25 -14.60 27.78
N GLU A 202 36.52 -14.29 28.06
CA GLU A 202 37.43 -13.63 27.13
C GLU A 202 37.81 -14.55 25.96
N GLU A 203 38.07 -15.83 26.22
CA GLU A 203 38.34 -16.82 25.17
C GLU A 203 37.12 -17.04 24.27
N VAL A 204 35.93 -17.16 24.85
CA VAL A 204 34.67 -17.27 24.11
C VAL A 204 34.48 -16.06 23.19
N LYS A 205 34.67 -14.85 23.74
CA LYS A 205 34.54 -13.62 22.99
C LYS A 205 35.57 -13.54 21.86
N ALA A 206 36.82 -13.93 22.13
CA ALA A 206 37.87 -13.95 21.12
C ALA A 206 37.51 -14.87 19.94
N VAL A 207 36.87 -16.02 20.18
CA VAL A 207 36.41 -16.92 19.12
C VAL A 207 35.20 -16.36 18.37
N VAL A 208 34.28 -15.72 19.08
CA VAL A 208 33.05 -15.15 18.51
C VAL A 208 33.34 -13.91 17.65
N ASP A 209 34.35 -13.12 18.05
CA ASP A 209 34.79 -11.91 17.36
C ASP A 209 36.01 -12.16 16.44
N ASP A 210 36.47 -13.42 16.31
CA ASP A 210 37.61 -13.78 15.46
C ASP A 210 37.28 -13.61 13.98
N ASP A 211 37.89 -12.65 13.30
CA ASP A 211 37.75 -12.51 11.85
C ASP A 211 38.39 -13.68 11.05
N GLN A 212 39.26 -14.48 11.66
CA GLN A 212 40.02 -15.55 10.99
C GLN A 212 39.29 -16.90 10.84
N GLY A 213 37.96 -16.92 11.05
CA GLY A 213 37.14 -18.03 10.54
C GLY A 213 37.25 -19.32 11.34
N GLY A 214 37.44 -19.22 12.66
CA GLY A 214 37.41 -20.39 13.54
C GLY A 214 38.74 -21.14 13.61
N GLN A 215 39.86 -20.49 13.29
CA GLN A 215 41.21 -21.02 13.57
C GLN A 215 41.37 -21.34 15.05
N ILE A 216 40.99 -20.39 15.92
CA ILE A 216 41.00 -20.58 17.38
C ILE A 216 40.11 -21.77 17.78
N PHE A 217 38.99 -21.95 17.08
CA PHE A 217 38.08 -23.07 17.31
C PHE A 217 38.68 -24.42 16.88
N SER A 218 39.40 -24.46 15.76
CA SER A 218 40.07 -25.68 15.29
C SER A 218 41.18 -26.14 16.24
N GLN A 219 41.88 -25.18 16.85
CA GLN A 219 42.89 -25.46 17.86
C GLN A 219 42.24 -26.01 19.15
N ALA A 220 41.13 -25.41 19.58
CA ALA A 220 40.36 -25.91 20.73
C ALA A 220 39.82 -27.33 20.49
N LEU A 221 39.40 -27.64 19.25
CA LEU A 221 38.93 -28.97 18.85
C LEU A 221 40.03 -30.03 18.99
N MET A 222 41.26 -29.72 18.55
CA MET A 222 42.40 -30.64 18.64
C MET A 222 42.81 -30.94 20.08
N SER A 223 42.54 -30.03 21.02
CA SER A 223 42.78 -30.23 22.45
C SER A 223 41.67 -30.97 23.19
N SER A 224 40.52 -31.22 22.54
CA SER A 224 39.35 -31.83 23.17
C SER A 224 39.34 -33.35 23.05
N ASN A 225 39.12 -34.05 24.17
CA ASN A 225 38.95 -35.51 24.21
C ASN A 225 37.59 -35.99 23.65
N ARG A 226 36.67 -35.09 23.28
CA ARG A 226 35.30 -35.39 22.81
C ARG A 226 35.14 -35.30 21.29
N TYR A 227 36.03 -35.96 20.55
CA TYR A 227 36.23 -35.76 19.10
C TYR A 227 34.94 -35.86 18.23
N GLY A 228 34.01 -36.76 18.55
CA GLY A 228 32.78 -36.97 17.77
C GLY A 228 31.75 -35.84 17.90
N GLU A 229 31.39 -35.47 19.13
CA GLU A 229 30.46 -34.35 19.40
C GLU A 229 31.09 -33.01 19.00
N ALA A 230 32.39 -32.89 19.20
CA ALA A 230 33.11 -31.68 18.92
C ALA A 230 33.24 -31.40 17.41
N ARG A 231 33.26 -32.43 16.55
CA ARG A 231 33.26 -32.26 15.09
C ARG A 231 31.93 -31.71 14.54
N THR A 232 30.80 -32.09 15.14
CA THR A 232 29.48 -31.55 14.76
C THR A 232 29.35 -30.10 15.22
N ALA A 233 29.71 -29.82 16.47
CA ALA A 233 29.77 -28.45 16.99
C ALA A 233 30.74 -27.58 16.16
N TYR A 234 31.84 -28.14 15.65
CA TYR A 234 32.76 -27.44 14.75
C TYR A 234 32.15 -26.96 13.46
N ARG A 235 31.39 -27.83 12.78
CA ARG A 235 30.69 -27.42 11.55
C ARG A 235 29.68 -26.33 11.84
N GLU A 236 28.90 -26.47 12.90
CA GLU A 236 27.91 -25.46 13.28
C GLU A 236 28.57 -24.11 13.61
N VAL A 237 29.70 -24.13 14.33
CA VAL A 237 30.49 -22.92 14.62
C VAL A 237 30.95 -22.24 13.33
N GLN A 238 31.48 -22.99 12.36
CA GLN A 238 31.91 -22.44 11.08
C GLN A 238 30.75 -21.84 10.29
N GLU A 239 29.61 -22.53 10.23
CA GLU A 239 28.42 -22.03 9.53
C GLU A 239 27.90 -20.74 10.17
N ARG A 240 27.75 -20.71 11.49
CA ARG A 240 27.27 -19.52 12.19
C ARG A 240 28.25 -18.35 12.07
N HIS A 241 29.55 -18.62 12.02
CA HIS A 241 30.56 -17.60 11.76
C HIS A 241 30.42 -17.00 10.36
N ALA A 242 30.24 -17.85 9.35
CA ALA A 242 29.99 -17.41 7.98
C ALA A 242 28.69 -16.57 7.88
N ASP A 243 27.63 -16.97 8.59
CA ASP A 243 26.38 -16.20 8.66
C ASP A 243 26.60 -14.82 9.30
N ILE A 244 27.35 -14.72 10.40
CA ILE A 244 27.70 -13.44 11.04
C ILE A 244 28.42 -12.52 10.05
N LYS A 245 29.38 -13.04 9.29
CA LYS A 245 30.10 -12.26 8.26
C LYS A 245 29.18 -11.74 7.17
N LYS A 246 28.20 -12.55 6.72
CA LYS A 246 27.18 -12.11 5.76
C LYS A 246 26.38 -10.94 6.34
N ILE A 247 25.93 -11.05 7.59
CA ILE A 247 25.22 -9.96 8.30
C ILE A 247 26.08 -8.71 8.39
N GLU A 248 27.36 -8.83 8.72
CA GLU A 248 28.27 -7.68 8.83
C GLU A 248 28.49 -6.97 7.49
N LYS A 249 28.58 -7.74 6.40
CA LYS A 249 28.58 -7.18 5.04
C LYS A 249 27.30 -6.40 4.77
N THR A 250 26.13 -6.99 5.04
CA THR A 250 24.84 -6.31 4.89
C THR A 250 24.76 -5.05 5.73
N LEU A 251 25.16 -5.08 6.99
CA LEU A 251 25.18 -3.91 7.88
C LEU A 251 26.08 -2.79 7.34
N THR A 252 27.21 -3.15 6.74
CA THR A 252 28.14 -2.20 6.10
C THR A 252 27.50 -1.55 4.88
N GLU A 253 26.85 -2.33 4.01
CA GLU A 253 26.11 -1.83 2.85
C GLU A 253 24.96 -0.90 3.27
N LEU A 254 24.20 -1.28 4.30
CA LEU A 254 23.12 -0.47 4.84
C LEU A 254 23.64 0.83 5.48
N ALA A 255 24.78 0.78 6.17
CA ALA A 255 25.40 1.98 6.73
C ALA A 255 25.86 2.94 5.63
N GLN A 256 26.48 2.43 4.56
CA GLN A 256 26.83 3.25 3.39
C GLN A 256 25.59 3.87 2.75
N LEU A 257 24.54 3.07 2.54
CA LEU A 257 23.26 3.53 2.01
C LEU A 257 22.61 4.60 2.90
N PHE A 258 22.64 4.41 4.22
CA PHE A 258 22.10 5.38 5.17
C PHE A 258 22.86 6.71 5.09
N ASN A 259 24.20 6.69 5.10
CA ASN A 259 25.03 7.88 4.95
C ASN A 259 24.75 8.60 3.61
N ASP A 260 24.64 7.83 2.52
CA ASP A 260 24.32 8.32 1.18
C ASP A 260 22.99 9.09 1.11
N MET A 261 22.03 8.73 1.96
CA MET A 261 20.73 9.39 2.05
C MET A 261 20.73 10.51 3.11
N SER A 262 21.48 10.36 4.20
CA SER A 262 21.56 11.32 5.31
C SER A 262 22.28 12.61 4.94
N ILE A 263 23.39 12.53 4.19
CA ILE A 263 24.16 13.72 3.75
C ILE A 263 23.30 14.70 2.94
N LEU A 264 22.21 14.22 2.34
CA LEU A 264 21.29 15.03 1.56
C LEU A 264 20.17 15.68 2.41
N VAL A 265 20.13 15.46 3.74
CA VAL A 265 19.10 15.99 4.65
C VAL A 265 19.47 17.40 5.15
N GLU A 266 20.75 17.70 5.33
CA GLU A 266 21.21 18.99 5.90
C GLU A 266 20.86 20.22 5.05
N GLN A 267 20.51 20.07 3.77
CA GLN A 267 20.01 21.17 2.92
C GLN A 267 18.48 21.38 2.98
N GLN A 268 17.74 20.62 3.78
CA GLN A 268 16.27 20.65 3.83
C GLN A 268 15.67 20.96 5.21
N ASP A 269 16.50 21.31 6.20
CA ASP A 269 16.03 21.79 7.51
C ASP A 269 15.54 23.24 7.43
N GLU A 270 14.41 23.45 6.73
CA GLU A 270 13.45 24.48 7.08
C GLU A 270 12.07 24.03 6.57
N GLN A 271 11.21 23.66 7.54
CA GLN A 271 9.82 23.19 7.42
C GLN A 271 9.57 21.76 6.91
N ILE A 272 9.84 20.76 7.75
CA ILE A 272 9.10 19.49 7.75
C ILE A 272 8.14 19.47 8.95
N THR A 273 7.15 20.38 8.94
CA THR A 273 6.01 20.33 9.88
C THR A 273 4.72 20.81 9.21
N VAL A 274 4.35 20.28 8.04
CA VAL A 274 3.05 20.63 7.40
C VAL A 274 2.40 19.40 6.75
N ILE A 275 2.37 18.27 7.43
CA ILE A 275 1.54 17.10 7.03
C ILE A 275 0.87 16.47 8.25
N ASN A 276 0.27 17.31 9.06
CA ASN A 276 -0.87 16.91 9.90
C ASN A 276 -2.08 17.82 9.67
N ASP A 277 -1.90 18.98 9.02
CA ASP A 277 -2.98 19.94 8.77
C ASP A 277 -3.65 19.77 7.40
N THR A 278 -2.94 19.35 6.36
CA THR A 278 -3.54 19.19 5.01
C THR A 278 -4.49 17.99 4.90
N VAL A 279 -4.28 16.91 5.67
CA VAL A 279 -5.23 15.77 5.70
C VAL A 279 -6.52 16.14 6.41
N LYS A 280 -6.45 16.98 7.46
CA LYS A 280 -7.64 17.53 8.14
C LYS A 280 -8.43 18.49 7.26
N GLU A 281 -7.75 19.23 6.37
CA GLU A 281 -8.40 20.11 5.41
C GLU A 281 -9.14 19.32 4.32
N VAL A 282 -8.56 18.21 3.83
CA VAL A 282 -9.24 17.30 2.86
C VAL A 282 -10.44 16.58 3.49
N GLU A 283 -10.34 16.16 4.76
CA GLU A 283 -11.48 15.58 5.49
C GLU A 283 -12.61 16.60 5.68
N LYS A 284 -12.26 17.85 6.01
CA LYS A 284 -13.20 18.96 6.15
C LYS A 284 -13.87 19.35 4.83
N ASP A 285 -13.15 19.31 3.71
CA ASP A 285 -13.72 19.61 2.39
C ASP A 285 -14.68 18.51 1.89
N VAL A 286 -14.41 17.23 2.23
CA VAL A 286 -15.34 16.12 1.97
C VAL A 286 -16.59 16.21 2.85
N GLU A 287 -16.43 16.56 4.13
CA GLU A 287 -17.56 16.79 5.05
C GLU A 287 -18.43 17.99 4.61
N THR A 288 -17.79 19.07 4.14
CA THR A 288 -18.50 20.26 3.63
C THR A 288 -19.20 19.95 2.30
N GLY A 289 -18.59 19.15 1.42
CA GLY A 289 -19.19 18.66 0.17
C GLY A 289 -20.43 17.77 0.38
N LEU A 290 -20.41 16.92 1.41
CA LEU A 290 -21.59 16.14 1.84
C LEU A 290 -22.71 17.04 2.37
N ASN A 291 -22.36 18.15 3.04
CA ASN A 291 -23.35 19.12 3.54
C ASN A 291 -24.04 19.91 2.40
N TYR A 292 -23.30 20.29 1.35
CA TYR A 292 -23.87 20.97 0.18
C TYR A 292 -24.79 20.07 -0.65
N THR A 293 -24.46 18.79 -0.79
CA THR A 293 -25.33 17.82 -1.49
C THR A 293 -26.59 17.50 -0.71
N SER A 294 -26.50 17.38 0.63
CA SER A 294 -27.67 17.25 1.51
C SER A 294 -28.60 18.47 1.43
N LYS A 295 -28.06 19.69 1.57
CA LYS A 295 -28.85 20.93 1.42
C LYS A 295 -29.44 21.11 0.02
N ALA A 296 -28.76 20.66 -1.03
CA ALA A 296 -29.29 20.68 -2.39
C ALA A 296 -30.50 19.74 -2.56
N VAL A 297 -30.46 18.54 -1.95
CA VAL A 297 -31.60 17.59 -1.96
C VAL A 297 -32.78 18.13 -1.16
N ASP A 298 -32.55 18.74 -0.01
CA ASP A 298 -33.62 19.33 0.82
C ASP A 298 -34.22 20.60 0.20
N SER A 299 -33.40 21.44 -0.43
CA SER A 299 -33.86 22.59 -1.21
C SER A 299 -34.71 22.14 -2.42
N ALA A 300 -34.26 21.10 -3.14
CA ALA A 300 -35.03 20.51 -4.24
C ALA A 300 -36.36 19.90 -3.77
N ARG A 301 -36.39 19.22 -2.60
CA ARG A 301 -37.63 18.69 -2.01
C ARG A 301 -38.59 19.80 -1.57
N SER A 302 -38.09 20.86 -0.95
CA SER A 302 -38.92 21.98 -0.48
C SER A 302 -39.48 22.82 -1.62
N ALA A 303 -38.74 23.00 -2.72
CA ALA A 303 -39.23 23.66 -3.93
C ALA A 303 -40.43 22.92 -4.56
N ARG A 304 -40.42 21.58 -4.55
CA ARG A 304 -41.55 20.77 -5.03
C ARG A 304 -42.81 20.95 -4.16
N LYS A 305 -42.65 21.02 -2.83
CA LYS A 305 -43.78 21.29 -1.92
C LYS A 305 -44.36 22.71 -2.11
N LYS A 306 -43.51 23.73 -2.27
CA LYS A 306 -43.95 25.12 -2.47
C LYS A 306 -44.70 25.33 -3.79
N ARG A 307 -44.30 24.64 -4.87
CA ARG A 307 -45.04 24.65 -6.15
C ARG A 307 -46.47 24.11 -5.98
N TRP A 308 -46.64 23.06 -5.20
CA TRP A 308 -47.97 22.48 -4.94
C TRP A 308 -48.86 23.40 -4.12
N ILE A 309 -48.28 24.11 -3.14
CA ILE A 309 -49.00 25.11 -2.33
C ILE A 309 -49.46 26.30 -3.20
N CYS A 310 -48.60 26.84 -4.08
CA CYS A 310 -49.00 27.89 -5.02
C CYS A 310 -50.13 27.43 -5.95
N PHE A 311 -50.05 26.21 -6.47
CA PHE A 311 -51.08 25.66 -7.35
C PHE A 311 -52.44 25.58 -6.66
N ILE A 312 -52.49 25.08 -5.41
CA ILE A 312 -53.73 25.03 -4.62
C ILE A 312 -54.28 26.44 -4.37
N LEU A 313 -53.42 27.41 -4.06
CA LEU A 313 -53.83 28.78 -3.79
C LEU A 313 -54.45 29.46 -5.04
N CYS A 314 -53.89 29.22 -6.22
CA CYS A 314 -54.47 29.70 -7.48
C CYS A 314 -55.87 29.10 -7.75
N ILE A 315 -56.09 27.82 -7.46
CA ILE A 315 -57.41 27.18 -7.61
C ILE A 315 -58.45 27.84 -6.69
N VAL A 316 -58.08 28.12 -5.44
CA VAL A 316 -58.99 28.78 -4.49
C VAL A 316 -59.42 30.16 -4.98
N ILE A 317 -58.48 30.95 -5.52
CA ILE A 317 -58.79 32.28 -6.08
C ILE A 317 -59.76 32.17 -7.27
N LEU A 318 -59.56 31.21 -8.17
CA LEU A 318 -60.45 31.00 -9.30
C LEU A 318 -61.88 30.63 -8.86
N ILE A 319 -62.01 29.81 -7.82
CA ILE A 319 -63.33 29.47 -7.24
C ILE A 319 -64.02 30.71 -6.69
N ILE A 320 -63.29 31.58 -5.99
CA ILE A 320 -63.85 32.84 -5.45
C ILE A 320 -64.33 33.75 -6.58
N ILE A 321 -63.54 33.91 -7.64
CA ILE A 321 -63.94 34.71 -8.81
C ILE A 321 -65.19 34.13 -9.46
N ALA A 322 -65.24 32.80 -9.65
CA ALA A 322 -66.41 32.13 -10.22
C ALA A 322 -67.68 32.36 -9.37
N ILE A 323 -67.56 32.33 -8.04
CA ILE A 323 -68.67 32.62 -7.11
C ILE A 323 -69.13 34.07 -7.25
N VAL A 324 -68.19 35.04 -7.28
CA VAL A 324 -68.53 36.47 -7.42
C VAL A 324 -69.25 36.72 -8.75
N VAL A 325 -68.73 36.17 -9.85
CA VAL A 325 -69.37 36.28 -11.16
C VAL A 325 -70.76 35.63 -11.15
N ALA A 326 -70.90 34.44 -10.55
CA ALA A 326 -72.21 33.79 -10.43
C ALA A 326 -73.22 34.63 -9.63
N VAL A 327 -72.80 35.25 -8.53
CA VAL A 327 -73.65 36.14 -7.72
C VAL A 327 -74.04 37.39 -8.50
N VAL A 328 -73.10 38.03 -9.20
CA VAL A 328 -73.38 39.22 -10.03
C VAL A 328 -74.33 38.88 -11.20
N VAL A 329 -74.12 37.74 -11.85
CA VAL A 329 -75.00 37.27 -12.94
C VAL A 329 -76.40 36.91 -12.42
N LEU A 330 -76.51 36.34 -11.21
CA LEU A 330 -77.80 36.05 -10.56
C LEU A 330 -78.51 37.33 -10.09
N GLN A 331 -77.77 38.35 -9.66
CA GLN A 331 -78.33 39.67 -9.32
C GLN A 331 -78.79 40.44 -10.56
N ASN A 332 -78.09 40.31 -11.70
CA ASN A 332 -78.46 40.94 -12.97
C ASN A 332 -79.58 40.20 -13.74
N LYS A 333 -80.04 39.05 -13.26
CA LYS A 333 -81.17 38.28 -13.83
C LYS A 333 -82.50 38.43 -13.07
N LYS A 334 -82.53 39.26 -12.02
CA LYS A 334 -83.77 39.71 -11.36
C LYS A 334 -84.16 41.09 -11.88
#